data_AF-A0AAW6SJT7-F1
#
_entry.id   AF-A0AAW6SJT7-F1
#
_cell.length_a   1.000
_cell.length_b   1.000
_cell.length_c   1.000
_cell.angle_alpha   90.00
_cell.angle_beta   90.00
_cell.angle_gamma   90.00
#
_symmetry.space_group_name_H-M   'P 1'
#
loop_
_entity.id
_entity.type
_entity.pdbx_description
1 polymer ?
#
loop_
_entity_poly.entity_id
_entity_poly.type
_entity_poly.pdbx_seq_one_letter_code
_entity_poly.pdbx_strand_id
1 'polypeptide(L)'
;MPPRATAGTPRFEEIARHAGEDNNSQAQQDDIAAALAGLSGEALQTAIVEILKGELSKILLIDASAIDVNKSVYDMGFDSLMGVELMTAVEARLGISIPVMMISEAATLWRLAERLMHKMGNADGEEAESSAEDQAMAQLVKQHGGETATLTERGEMVSK
;
A
#
# COMPACT_ATOMS: atom_id res chain seq x y z
N MET A 1 -39.01 29.34 47.87
CA MET A 1 -37.83 28.59 47.38
C MET A 1 -38.23 27.90 46.08
N PRO A 2 -37.60 28.20 44.94
CA PRO A 2 -37.90 27.52 43.66
C PRO A 2 -37.20 26.15 43.55
N PRO A 3 -37.72 25.21 42.76
CA PRO A 3 -37.05 23.94 42.45
C PRO A 3 -35.90 24.12 41.44
N ARG A 4 -34.84 23.32 41.59
CA ARG A 4 -33.68 23.25 40.69
C ARG A 4 -34.10 22.64 39.36
N ALA A 5 -34.08 23.44 38.30
CA ALA A 5 -34.11 22.97 36.92
C ALA A 5 -32.73 23.23 36.30
N THR A 6 -31.87 22.20 36.24
CA THR A 6 -30.72 22.13 35.31
C THR A 6 -30.29 20.67 35.15
N ALA A 7 -31.00 19.92 34.32
CA ALA A 7 -30.48 18.71 33.70
C ALA A 7 -30.89 18.76 32.23
N GLY A 8 -30.08 19.46 31.45
CA GLY A 8 -30.23 19.60 30.01
C GLY A 8 -28.84 19.78 29.42
N THR A 9 -27.96 18.81 29.64
CA THR A 9 -26.68 18.74 28.96
C THR A 9 -26.93 18.07 27.61
N PRO A 10 -26.83 18.77 26.47
CA PRO A 10 -26.77 18.10 25.18
C PRO A 10 -25.38 17.48 25.04
N ARG A 11 -25.24 16.21 25.41
CA ARG A 11 -24.00 15.44 25.23
C ARG A 11 -23.86 14.82 23.83
N PHE A 12 -24.74 15.17 22.89
CA PHE A 12 -24.83 14.54 21.56
C PHE A 12 -24.47 15.47 20.39
N GLU A 13 -24.11 16.74 20.63
CA GLU A 13 -23.82 17.68 19.55
C GLU A 13 -22.38 17.57 18.99
N GLU A 14 -21.48 16.89 19.70
CA GLU A 14 -20.09 16.72 19.24
C GLU A 14 -19.96 15.64 18.15
N ILE A 15 -20.91 14.72 18.04
CA ILE A 15 -20.91 13.65 17.02
C ILE A 15 -21.42 14.17 15.66
N ALA A 16 -22.12 15.30 15.63
CA ALA A 16 -22.62 15.90 14.38
C ALA A 16 -21.55 16.66 13.58
N ARG A 17 -20.36 16.89 14.14
CA ARG A 17 -19.27 17.61 13.44
C ARG A 17 -18.43 16.75 12.51
N HIS A 18 -18.54 15.43 12.57
CA HIS A 18 -17.74 14.56 11.70
C HIS A 18 -18.29 14.44 10.26
N ALA A 19 -19.58 14.69 10.05
CA ALA A 19 -20.21 14.57 8.73
C ALA A 19 -19.70 15.59 7.67
N GLY A 20 -19.03 16.67 8.09
CA GLY A 20 -18.46 17.67 7.19
C GLY A 20 -17.10 17.28 6.60
N GLU A 21 -16.34 16.43 7.29
CA GLU A 21 -15.00 16.00 6.85
C GLU A 21 -15.09 14.83 5.86
N ASP A 22 -16.06 13.93 6.05
CA ASP A 22 -16.34 12.82 5.13
C ASP A 22 -16.74 13.31 3.74
N ASN A 23 -17.61 14.33 3.67
CA ASN A 23 -18.11 14.85 2.41
C ASN A 23 -17.01 15.56 1.59
N ASN A 24 -16.11 16.29 2.27
CA ASN A 24 -14.96 16.94 1.63
C ASN A 24 -13.93 15.92 1.14
N SER A 25 -13.67 14.87 1.94
CA SER A 25 -12.75 13.79 1.56
C SER A 25 -13.26 13.02 0.33
N GLN A 26 -14.56 12.71 0.28
CA GLN A 26 -15.18 12.08 -0.89
C GLN A 26 -15.13 12.98 -2.12
N ALA A 27 -15.50 14.26 -2.02
CA ALA A 27 -15.41 15.17 -3.16
C ALA A 27 -13.98 15.29 -3.71
N GLN A 28 -12.99 15.37 -2.81
CA GLN A 28 -11.59 15.45 -3.20
C GLN A 28 -11.06 14.12 -3.82
N GLN A 29 -11.60 12.99 -3.37
CA GLN A 29 -11.33 11.67 -3.93
C GLN A 29 -11.94 11.52 -5.34
N ASP A 30 -13.17 11.98 -5.55
CA ASP A 30 -13.82 12.04 -6.86
C ASP A 30 -13.05 12.93 -7.86
N ASP A 31 -12.56 14.10 -7.41
CA ASP A 31 -11.72 14.98 -8.23
C ASP A 31 -10.38 14.30 -8.63
N ILE A 32 -9.73 13.60 -7.70
CA ILE A 32 -8.49 12.84 -7.98
C ILE A 32 -8.77 11.69 -8.95
N ALA A 33 -9.83 10.91 -8.71
CA ALA A 33 -10.22 9.82 -9.58
C ALA A 33 -10.54 10.31 -11.00
N ALA A 34 -11.24 11.43 -11.14
CA ALA A 34 -11.54 12.06 -12.42
C ALA A 34 -10.26 12.56 -13.14
N ALA A 35 -9.33 13.15 -12.39
CA ALA A 35 -8.03 13.59 -12.93
C ALA A 35 -7.20 12.39 -13.43
N LEU A 36 -7.24 11.26 -12.73
CA LEU A 36 -6.51 10.04 -13.12
C LEU A 36 -7.19 9.29 -14.27
N ALA A 37 -8.53 9.31 -14.36
CA ALA A 37 -9.28 8.62 -15.42
C ALA A 37 -8.99 9.16 -16.85
N GLY A 38 -8.56 10.41 -16.96
CA GLY A 38 -8.12 11.01 -18.23
C GLY A 38 -6.67 10.70 -18.61
N LEU A 39 -5.88 10.09 -17.71
CA LEU A 39 -4.46 9.80 -17.89
C LEU A 39 -4.26 8.33 -18.25
N SER A 40 -3.25 8.05 -19.06
CA SER A 40 -2.86 6.67 -19.40
C SER A 40 -1.35 6.53 -19.52
N GLY A 41 -0.86 5.30 -19.36
CA GLY A 41 0.57 4.97 -19.46
C GLY A 41 1.43 5.76 -18.49
N GLU A 42 2.51 6.35 -19.00
CA GLU A 42 3.53 7.06 -18.20
C GLU A 42 2.98 8.28 -17.45
N ALA A 43 1.97 8.96 -18.02
CA ALA A 43 1.35 10.11 -17.38
C ALA A 43 0.55 9.71 -16.12
N LEU A 44 -0.17 8.58 -16.19
CA LEU A 44 -0.87 8.01 -15.05
C LEU A 44 0.13 7.55 -13.97
N GLN A 45 1.22 6.90 -14.39
CA GLN A 45 2.28 6.48 -13.47
C GLN A 45 2.88 7.66 -12.70
N THR A 46 3.23 8.72 -13.42
CA THR A 46 3.83 9.92 -12.84
C THR A 46 2.88 10.59 -11.84
N ALA A 47 1.58 10.67 -12.15
CA ALA A 47 0.58 11.22 -11.25
C ALA A 47 0.47 10.40 -9.95
N ILE A 48 0.46 9.06 -10.05
CA ILE A 48 0.41 8.19 -8.87
C ILE A 48 1.68 8.31 -8.04
N VAL A 49 2.86 8.38 -8.67
CA VAL A 49 4.14 8.58 -7.97
C VAL A 49 4.13 9.90 -7.18
N GLU A 50 3.61 10.98 -7.74
CA GLU A 50 3.53 12.27 -7.04
C GLU A 50 2.57 12.21 -5.84
N ILE A 51 1.45 11.49 -5.95
CA ILE A 51 0.56 11.22 -4.81
C ILE A 51 1.30 10.44 -3.72
N LEU A 52 1.94 9.33 -4.09
CA LEU A 52 2.69 8.47 -3.15
C LEU A 52 3.81 9.24 -2.45
N LYS A 53 4.56 10.06 -3.20
CA LYS A 53 5.62 10.93 -2.69
C LYS A 53 5.06 11.97 -1.72
N GLY A 54 3.92 12.58 -2.04
CA GLY A 54 3.23 13.52 -1.16
C GLY A 54 2.83 12.88 0.17
N GLU A 55 2.24 11.69 0.15
CA GLU A 55 1.85 10.98 1.37
C GLU A 55 3.07 10.49 2.16
N LEU A 56 4.09 9.94 1.49
CA LEU A 56 5.32 9.50 2.13
C LEU A 56 6.07 10.67 2.82
N SER A 57 6.06 11.87 2.23
CA SER A 57 6.68 13.06 2.83
C SER A 57 6.05 13.45 4.16
N LYS A 58 4.73 13.30 4.27
CA LYS A 58 3.99 13.57 5.50
C LYS A 58 4.31 12.53 6.57
N ILE A 59 4.40 11.26 6.18
CA ILE A 59 4.71 10.14 7.10
C ILE A 59 6.13 10.23 7.63
N LEU A 60 7.11 10.54 6.76
CA LEU A 60 8.51 10.70 7.15
C LEU A 60 8.82 12.07 7.78
N LEU A 61 7.87 13.01 7.79
CA LEU A 61 8.04 14.41 8.22
C LEU A 61 9.24 15.11 7.56
N ILE A 62 9.43 14.87 6.25
CA ILE A 62 10.45 15.51 5.43
C ILE A 62 9.82 16.22 4.23
N ASP A 63 10.58 17.09 3.57
CA ASP A 63 10.12 17.74 2.35
C ASP A 63 9.96 16.72 1.21
N ALA A 64 8.91 16.85 0.41
CA ALA A 64 8.70 15.97 -0.75
C ALA A 64 9.87 16.02 -1.74
N SER A 65 10.60 17.14 -1.82
CA SER A 65 11.79 17.29 -2.67
C SER A 65 12.98 16.45 -2.19
N ALA A 66 12.99 16.04 -0.92
CA ALA A 66 14.02 15.17 -0.36
C ALA A 66 13.76 13.67 -0.62
N ILE A 67 12.57 13.33 -1.14
CA ILE A 67 12.21 11.95 -1.48
C ILE A 67 12.69 11.60 -2.87
N ASP A 68 13.54 10.58 -2.95
CA ASP A 68 13.96 10.00 -4.21
C ASP A 68 13.08 8.79 -4.55
N VAL A 69 12.23 8.95 -5.56
CA VAL A 69 11.23 7.95 -5.98
C VAL A 69 11.86 6.69 -6.58
N ASN A 70 13.15 6.74 -6.95
CA ASN A 70 13.91 5.61 -7.49
C ASN A 70 14.71 4.86 -6.42
N LYS A 71 14.86 5.44 -5.23
CA LYS A 71 15.53 4.78 -4.12
C LYS A 71 14.60 3.86 -3.35
N SER A 72 15.23 2.92 -2.66
CA SER A 72 14.54 2.04 -1.74
C SER A 72 13.88 2.85 -0.63
N VAL A 73 12.59 2.63 -0.38
CA VAL A 73 11.88 3.31 0.72
C VAL A 73 12.47 2.95 2.09
N TYR A 74 13.00 1.73 2.22
CA TYR A 74 13.67 1.26 3.44
C TYR A 74 14.95 2.05 3.77
N ASP A 75 15.66 2.54 2.76
CA ASP A 75 16.87 3.37 2.95
C ASP A 75 16.51 4.77 3.49
N MET A 76 15.25 5.21 3.28
CA MET A 76 14.71 6.48 3.77
C MET A 76 14.07 6.37 5.17
N GLY A 77 14.19 5.21 5.83
CA GLY A 77 13.63 4.99 7.17
C GLY A 77 12.18 4.51 7.20
N PHE A 78 11.67 4.01 6.06
CA PHE A 78 10.34 3.40 5.99
C PHE A 78 10.28 2.09 6.79
N ASP A 79 9.26 1.97 7.63
CA ASP A 79 9.00 0.80 8.46
C ASP A 79 7.63 0.15 8.17
N SER A 80 7.39 -1.03 8.73
CA SER A 80 6.15 -1.79 8.60
C SER A 80 4.91 -0.99 9.05
N LEU A 81 5.00 -0.17 10.10
CA LEU A 81 3.87 0.67 10.53
C LEU A 81 3.56 1.77 9.50
N MET A 82 4.60 2.39 8.95
CA MET A 82 4.48 3.41 7.90
C MET A 82 3.89 2.82 6.61
N GLY A 83 4.11 1.53 6.36
CA GLY A 83 3.44 0.77 5.29
C GLY A 83 1.92 0.82 5.40
N VAL A 84 1.40 0.63 6.61
CA VAL A 84 -0.05 0.67 6.88
C VAL A 84 -0.58 2.11 6.79
N GLU A 85 0.17 3.11 7.28
CA GLU A 85 -0.25 4.51 7.16
C GLU A 85 -0.29 4.96 5.70
N LEU A 86 0.72 4.59 4.90
CA LEU A 86 0.74 4.86 3.47
C LEU A 86 -0.41 4.13 2.76
N MET A 87 -0.70 2.88 3.14
CA MET A 87 -1.85 2.14 2.63
C MET A 87 -3.13 2.94 2.84
N THR A 88 -3.46 3.26 4.09
CA THR A 88 -4.70 3.94 4.44
C THR A 88 -4.81 5.31 3.77
N ALA A 89 -3.71 6.07 3.73
CA ALA A 89 -3.69 7.37 3.06
C ALA A 89 -3.96 7.26 1.55
N VAL A 90 -3.35 6.28 0.88
CA VAL A 90 -3.49 6.08 -0.57
C VAL A 90 -4.85 5.49 -0.92
N GLU A 91 -5.36 4.53 -0.14
CA GLU A 91 -6.71 3.99 -0.30
C GLU A 91 -7.76 5.09 -0.17
N ALA A 92 -7.62 5.99 0.80
CA ALA A 92 -8.50 7.15 0.97
C ALA A 92 -8.41 8.16 -0.19
N ARG A 93 -7.25 8.29 -0.85
CA ARG A 93 -7.05 9.23 -1.97
C ARG A 93 -7.50 8.68 -3.32
N LEU A 94 -7.29 7.39 -3.55
CA LEU A 94 -7.53 6.74 -4.83
C LEU A 94 -8.84 5.95 -4.86
N GLY A 95 -9.45 5.68 -3.71
CA GLY A 95 -10.69 4.89 -3.61
C GLY A 95 -10.54 3.43 -3.97
N ILE A 96 -9.33 2.90 -3.94
CA ILE A 96 -9.03 1.50 -4.21
C ILE A 96 -8.60 0.82 -2.93
N SER A 97 -8.83 -0.49 -2.83
CA SER A 97 -8.21 -1.27 -1.76
C SER A 97 -6.82 -1.76 -2.15
N ILE A 98 -5.83 -1.60 -1.27
CA ILE A 98 -4.43 -1.95 -1.50
C ILE A 98 -4.02 -2.99 -0.47
N PRO A 99 -3.68 -4.24 -0.86
CA PRO A 99 -3.21 -5.21 0.10
C PRO A 99 -1.85 -4.79 0.66
N VAL A 100 -1.66 -4.86 1.98
CA VAL A 100 -0.42 -4.45 2.66
C VAL A 100 0.83 -5.13 2.09
N MET A 101 0.72 -6.37 1.62
CA MET A 101 1.81 -7.08 0.94
C MET A 101 2.31 -6.34 -0.30
N MET A 102 1.43 -5.67 -1.06
CA MET A 102 1.84 -4.90 -2.25
C MET A 102 2.80 -3.77 -1.91
N ILE A 103 2.61 -3.12 -0.75
CA ILE A 103 3.44 -2.02 -0.26
C ILE A 103 4.77 -2.57 0.25
N SER A 104 4.74 -3.66 1.04
CA SER A 104 5.94 -4.28 1.60
C SER A 104 6.84 -4.93 0.54
N GLU A 105 6.30 -5.36 -0.60
CA GLU A 105 7.10 -5.93 -1.69
C GLU A 105 7.67 -4.84 -2.63
N ALA A 106 7.07 -3.65 -2.62
CA ALA A 106 7.51 -2.56 -3.48
C ALA A 106 8.75 -1.88 -2.90
N ALA A 107 9.91 -2.25 -3.42
CA ALA A 107 11.17 -1.63 -3.02
C ALA A 107 11.17 -0.10 -3.23
N THR A 108 10.54 0.41 -4.28
CA THR A 108 10.56 1.83 -4.67
C THR A 108 9.15 2.36 -4.92
N LEU A 109 8.97 3.69 -4.80
CA LEU A 109 7.70 4.35 -5.12
C LEU A 109 7.28 4.14 -6.58
N TRP A 110 8.25 4.07 -7.49
CA TRP A 110 7.98 3.78 -8.91
C TRP A 110 7.34 2.40 -9.12
N ARG A 111 7.87 1.36 -8.45
CA ARG A 111 7.31 0.00 -8.51
C ARG A 111 5.94 -0.08 -7.86
N LEU A 112 5.73 0.64 -6.75
CA LEU A 112 4.41 0.69 -6.12
C LEU A 112 3.38 1.31 -7.07
N ALA A 113 3.71 2.43 -7.73
CA ALA A 113 2.84 3.08 -8.69
C ALA A 113 2.48 2.17 -9.88
N GLU A 114 3.46 1.43 -10.43
CA GLU A 114 3.22 0.47 -11.52
C GLU A 114 2.22 -0.62 -11.11
N ARG A 115 2.36 -1.19 -9.90
CA ARG A 115 1.43 -2.21 -9.40
C ARG A 115 0.03 -1.64 -9.18
N LEU A 116 -0.08 -0.41 -8.67
CA LEU A 116 -1.35 0.27 -8.50
C LEU A 116 -2.04 0.54 -9.85
N MET A 117 -1.30 0.95 -10.88
CA MET A 117 -1.84 1.09 -12.23
C MET A 117 -2.39 -0.22 -12.77
N HIS A 118 -1.64 -1.31 -12.62
CA HIS A 118 -2.10 -2.61 -13.07
C HIS A 118 -3.39 -3.02 -12.34
N LYS A 119 -3.46 -2.79 -11.03
CA LYS A 119 -4.67 -3.08 -10.23
C LYS A 119 -5.86 -2.19 -10.61
N MET A 120 -5.65 -0.92 -10.94
CA MET A 120 -6.71 -0.03 -11.42
C MET A 120 -7.18 -0.41 -12.83
N GLY A 121 -6.29 -0.88 -13.70
CA GLY A 121 -6.64 -1.40 -15.03
C GLY A 121 -7.32 -2.78 -14.99
N ASN A 122 -6.96 -3.62 -14.02
CA ASN A 122 -7.56 -4.93 -13.77
C ASN A 122 -8.77 -4.89 -12.82
N ALA A 123 -9.20 -3.73 -12.32
CA ALA A 123 -10.43 -3.63 -11.53
C ALA A 123 -11.69 -4.01 -12.35
N ASP A 124 -11.55 -4.14 -13.67
CA ASP A 124 -12.56 -4.66 -14.62
C ASP A 124 -12.44 -6.19 -14.87
N GLY A 125 -11.47 -6.87 -14.25
CA GLY A 125 -11.20 -8.29 -14.43
C GLY A 125 -10.43 -8.89 -13.26
N GLU A 126 -11.18 -9.52 -12.35
CA GLU A 126 -10.69 -10.26 -11.18
C GLU A 126 -9.49 -11.20 -11.48
N GLU A 127 -8.66 -11.41 -10.44
CA GLU A 127 -7.61 -12.44 -10.31
C GLU A 127 -6.21 -12.11 -10.91
N ALA A 128 -5.42 -11.30 -10.19
CA ALA A 128 -3.96 -11.25 -10.34
C ALA A 128 -3.24 -11.51 -9.01
N GLU A 129 -3.68 -12.55 -8.29
CA GLU A 129 -2.97 -13.15 -7.16
C GLU A 129 -2.13 -14.34 -7.65
N SER A 130 -1.10 -14.10 -8.47
CA SER A 130 -0.12 -15.16 -8.81
C SER A 130 1.11 -14.62 -9.55
N SER A 131 1.90 -13.75 -8.92
CA SER A 131 3.22 -13.41 -9.48
C SER A 131 4.27 -13.07 -8.43
N ALA A 132 3.83 -12.53 -7.29
CA ALA A 132 4.64 -12.33 -6.10
C ALA A 132 5.18 -13.65 -5.52
N GLU A 133 4.29 -14.63 -5.30
CA GLU A 133 4.66 -15.92 -4.70
C GLU A 133 5.57 -16.76 -5.61
N ASP A 134 5.37 -16.70 -6.93
CA ASP A 134 6.20 -17.39 -7.92
C ASP A 134 7.62 -16.78 -7.99
N GLN A 135 7.73 -15.45 -7.92
CA GLN A 135 9.03 -14.76 -7.90
C GLN A 135 9.78 -14.95 -6.58
N ALA A 136 9.07 -14.98 -5.45
CA ALA A 136 9.66 -15.24 -4.14
C ALA A 136 10.17 -16.69 -4.02
N MET A 137 9.40 -17.68 -4.51
CA MET A 137 9.88 -19.07 -4.61
C MET A 137 11.06 -19.19 -5.58
N ALA A 138 11.03 -18.51 -6.73
CA ALA A 138 12.15 -18.51 -7.68
C ALA A 138 13.43 -17.89 -7.10
N GLN A 139 13.32 -16.89 -6.22
CA GLN A 139 14.47 -16.28 -5.54
C GLN A 139 15.01 -17.16 -4.39
N LEU A 140 14.14 -17.83 -3.64
CA LEU A 140 14.54 -18.80 -2.60
C LEU A 140 15.25 -20.03 -3.18
N VAL A 141 14.79 -20.56 -4.31
CA VAL A 141 15.45 -21.67 -5.02
C VAL A 141 16.85 -21.27 -5.53
N LYS A 142 17.04 -20.01 -5.90
CA LYS A 142 18.34 -19.50 -6.39
C LYS A 142 19.35 -19.24 -5.27
N GLN A 143 18.90 -18.97 -4.05
CA GLN A 143 19.78 -18.67 -2.91
C GLN A 143 20.17 -19.89 -2.08
N HIS A 144 19.41 -20.99 -2.11
CA HIS A 144 19.69 -22.22 -1.35
C HIS A 144 19.68 -23.50 -2.21
N GLY A 145 20.12 -23.41 -3.47
CA GLY A 145 20.33 -24.56 -4.37
C GLY A 145 21.58 -25.40 -4.07
N GLY A 146 22.01 -25.47 -2.80
CA GLY A 146 23.15 -26.28 -2.37
C GLY A 146 22.89 -26.77 -0.93
N GLU A 147 22.97 -28.09 -0.74
CA GLU A 147 22.88 -28.80 0.54
C GLU A 147 21.48 -29.15 1.07
N THR A 148 20.71 -29.90 0.27
CA THR A 148 19.91 -31.00 0.84
C THR A 148 20.33 -32.30 0.16
N ALA A 149 21.45 -32.84 0.63
CA ALA A 149 21.88 -34.19 0.34
C ALA A 149 20.77 -35.16 0.76
N THR A 150 20.08 -35.74 -0.22
CA THR A 150 19.20 -36.90 -0.03
C THR A 150 20.07 -38.12 0.31
N LEU A 151 20.33 -38.32 1.60
CA LEU A 151 20.88 -39.56 2.13
C LEU A 151 19.72 -40.55 2.38
N THR A 152 19.34 -41.27 1.34
CA THR A 152 18.58 -42.53 1.36
C THR A 152 19.02 -43.25 0.07
N GLU A 153 19.58 -44.46 0.03
CA GLU A 153 19.46 -45.66 0.84
C GLU A 153 20.79 -46.41 0.88
N ARG A 154 21.10 -47.02 2.03
CA ARG A 154 22.19 -47.98 2.21
C ARG A 154 21.75 -49.34 1.65
N GLY A 155 21.99 -49.57 0.36
CA GLY A 155 21.97 -50.90 -0.25
C GLY A 155 23.34 -51.55 -0.16
N GLU A 156 23.54 -52.39 0.85
CA GLU A 156 24.74 -53.21 1.07
C GLU A 156 24.91 -54.30 -0.01
N MET A 157 26.15 -54.49 -0.49
CA MET A 157 26.89 -55.73 -0.83
C MET A 157 26.11 -56.92 -1.45
N VAL A 158 26.52 -57.62 -2.51
CA VAL A 158 27.83 -58.24 -2.76
C VAL A 158 27.79 -58.88 -4.16
N SER A 159 28.88 -58.86 -4.94
CA SER A 159 29.24 -59.91 -5.92
C SER A 159 30.56 -59.57 -6.62
N LYS A 160 31.68 -60.11 -6.12
CA LYS A 160 32.45 -61.20 -6.75
C LYS A 160 33.83 -61.32 -6.10
#